data_AF-A0A7W6J921-F1
#
_entry.id   AF-A0A7W6J921-F1
#
_cell.length_a   1.000
_cell.length_b   1.000
_cell.length_c   1.000
_cell.angle_alpha   90.00
_cell.angle_beta   90.00
_cell.angle_gamma   90.00
#
_symmetry.space_group_name_H-M   'P 1'
#
loop_
_entity.id
_entity.type
_entity.pdbx_description
1 polymer ?
#
loop_
_entity_poly.entity_id
_entity_poly.type
_entity_poly.pdbx_seq_one_letter_code
_entity_poly.pdbx_strand_id
1 'polypeptide(L)'
;MTTTATVYLLDPEAGTIQAAQVAAPSAFSQTYGLIGCQLVEVVPFDTSHVLIVDEEGLRDGLTAFTVFDGYPQPLAGKIVLASLDGSHVLPPQISIEEAAARLNVCKPVLDPVFAKADEHSPNGVILGGALIGFQTRITRTHPTVMAGVVR
;
A
#
# COMPACT_ATOMS: atom_id res chain seq x y z
N MET A 1 -2.54 23.44 24.50
CA MET A 1 -1.98 23.17 23.17
C MET A 1 -1.98 21.66 22.99
N THR A 2 -2.64 21.15 21.96
CA THR A 2 -2.66 19.70 21.68
C THR A 2 -1.33 19.35 21.02
N THR A 3 -0.47 18.59 21.70
CA THR A 3 0.77 18.08 21.11
C THR A 3 0.41 17.10 20.00
N THR A 4 0.98 17.26 18.81
CA THR A 4 0.81 16.34 17.68
C THR A 4 2.10 15.55 17.43
N ALA A 5 1.97 14.39 16.82
CA ALA A 5 3.07 13.58 16.32
C ALA A 5 2.92 13.37 14.82
N THR A 6 4.03 13.40 14.09
CA THR A 6 4.07 13.09 12.66
C THR A 6 4.21 11.59 12.46
N VAL A 7 3.43 11.01 11.55
CA VAL A 7 3.60 9.64 11.03
C VAL A 7 3.58 9.69 9.51
N TYR A 8 3.98 8.61 8.83
CA TYR A 8 3.81 8.50 7.38
C TYR A 8 2.67 7.54 7.06
N LEU A 9 1.72 7.97 6.25
CA LEU A 9 0.59 7.18 5.79
C LEU A 9 0.82 6.77 4.34
N LEU A 10 0.96 5.48 4.11
CA LEU A 10 0.98 4.85 2.80
C LEU A 10 -0.45 4.43 2.41
N ASP A 11 -0.87 4.83 1.23
CA ASP A 11 -2.08 4.38 0.55
C ASP A 11 -1.67 3.59 -0.71
N PRO A 12 -1.71 2.24 -0.68
CA PRO A 12 -1.34 1.41 -1.83
C PRO A 12 -2.31 1.52 -3.01
N GLU A 13 -3.59 1.83 -2.76
CA GLU A 13 -4.56 2.01 -3.84
C GLU A 13 -4.23 3.27 -4.64
N ALA A 14 -3.95 4.38 -3.94
CA ALA A 14 -3.48 5.61 -4.56
C ALA A 14 -2.01 5.50 -5.05
N GLY A 15 -1.22 4.60 -4.48
CA GLY A 15 0.22 4.49 -4.76
C GLY A 15 1.03 5.64 -4.17
N THR A 16 0.60 6.18 -3.03
CA THR A 16 1.17 7.41 -2.44
C THR A 16 1.57 7.21 -0.99
N ILE A 17 2.60 7.91 -0.54
CA ILE A 17 2.96 8.05 0.88
C ILE A 17 2.99 9.52 1.25
N GLN A 18 2.44 9.87 2.42
CA GLN A 18 2.35 11.26 2.87
C GLN A 18 2.50 11.40 4.38
N ALA A 19 2.97 12.55 4.84
CA ALA A 19 2.99 12.84 6.27
C ALA A 19 1.57 13.07 6.79
N ALA A 20 1.27 12.52 7.96
CA ALA A 20 0.02 12.72 8.68
C ALA A 20 0.31 13.18 10.12
N GLN A 21 -0.56 14.03 10.67
CA GLN A 21 -0.50 14.45 12.07
C GLN A 21 -1.54 13.72 12.87
N VAL A 22 -1.11 13.12 13.98
CA VAL A 22 -1.99 12.50 14.97
C VAL A 22 -1.84 13.23 16.30
N ALA A 23 -2.89 13.26 17.11
CA ALA A 23 -2.77 13.85 18.46
C ALA A 23 -1.91 12.92 19.33
N ALA A 24 -0.79 13.42 19.85
CA ALA A 24 0.18 12.63 20.60
C ALA A 24 -0.43 11.81 21.76
N PRO A 25 -1.41 12.32 22.56
CA PRO A 25 -2.02 11.54 23.64
C PRO A 25 -2.79 10.29 23.20
N SER A 26 -3.25 10.25 21.95
CA SER A 26 -4.07 9.16 21.39
C SER A 26 -3.55 8.67 20.05
N ALA A 27 -2.27 8.91 19.77
CA ALA A 27 -1.67 8.71 18.46
C ALA A 27 -1.80 7.27 17.95
N PHE A 28 -1.53 6.27 18.82
CA PHE A 28 -1.69 4.87 18.45
C PHE A 28 -3.14 4.55 18.09
N SER A 29 -4.12 4.95 18.91
CA SER A 29 -5.54 4.71 18.63
C SER A 29 -6.06 5.42 17.37
N GLN A 30 -5.44 6.53 16.97
CA GLN A 30 -5.82 7.24 15.74
C GLN A 30 -5.36 6.49 14.47
N THR A 31 -4.40 5.57 14.58
CA THR A 31 -3.94 4.78 13.43
C THR A 31 -5.05 3.90 12.86
N TYR A 32 -5.95 3.37 13.69
CA TYR A 32 -7.15 2.65 13.25
C TYR A 32 -8.00 3.49 12.28
N GLY A 33 -8.19 4.78 12.59
CA GLY A 33 -8.93 5.70 11.74
C GLY A 33 -8.19 6.07 10.46
N LEU A 34 -6.86 6.25 10.52
CA LEU A 34 -6.03 6.52 9.35
C LEU A 34 -6.00 5.33 8.38
N ILE A 35 -5.91 4.11 8.93
CA ILE A 35 -5.88 2.86 8.16
C ILE A 35 -7.28 2.52 7.64
N GLY A 36 -8.31 2.79 8.46
CA GLY A 36 -9.70 2.44 8.18
C GLY A 36 -10.08 1.03 8.61
N CYS A 37 -9.47 0.50 9.68
CA CYS A 37 -9.68 -0.87 10.17
C CYS A 37 -10.12 -0.92 11.64
N GLN A 38 -10.53 -2.12 12.09
CA GLN A 38 -10.95 -2.38 13.49
C GLN A 38 -9.85 -3.03 14.33
N LEU A 39 -8.87 -3.66 13.68
CA LEU A 39 -7.78 -4.38 14.31
C LEU A 39 -6.50 -4.10 13.56
N VAL A 40 -5.42 -3.84 14.31
CA VAL A 40 -4.12 -3.53 13.74
C VAL A 40 -3.07 -4.52 14.22
N GLU A 41 -2.15 -4.84 13.32
CA GLU A 41 -0.92 -5.56 13.62
C GLU A 41 0.27 -4.57 13.57
N VAL A 42 1.28 -4.78 14.41
CA VAL A 42 2.54 -4.03 14.39
C VAL A 42 3.64 -4.90 13.80
N VAL A 43 4.10 -4.52 12.61
CA VAL A 43 5.13 -5.23 11.86
C VAL A 43 6.46 -4.47 11.95
N PRO A 44 7.58 -5.12 12.34
CA PRO A 44 8.89 -4.46 12.32
C PRO A 44 9.29 -4.02 10.90
N PHE A 45 9.67 -2.76 10.74
CA PHE A 45 10.19 -2.23 9.46
C PHE A 45 11.72 -2.25 9.41
N ASP A 46 12.34 -1.87 10.54
CA ASP A 46 13.77 -2.01 10.84
C ASP A 46 13.97 -1.99 12.36
N THR A 47 15.18 -1.65 12.81
CA THR A 47 15.53 -1.61 14.23
C THR A 47 14.86 -0.49 15.03
N SER A 48 14.34 0.55 14.37
CA SER A 48 13.82 1.76 15.03
C SER A 48 12.40 2.15 14.58
N HIS A 49 11.88 1.50 13.54
CA HIS A 49 10.59 1.83 12.93
C HIS A 49 9.71 0.59 12.80
N VAL A 50 8.41 0.84 12.81
CA VAL A 50 7.37 -0.17 12.61
C VAL A 50 6.39 0.27 11.53
N LEU A 51 5.72 -0.70 10.95
CA LEU A 51 4.51 -0.54 10.16
C LEU A 51 3.32 -0.97 11.02
N ILE A 52 2.30 -0.13 11.12
CA ILE A 52 1.01 -0.45 11.72
C ILE A 52 0.06 -0.70 10.56
N VAL A 53 -0.51 -1.90 10.51
CA VAL A 53 -1.24 -2.43 9.36
C VAL A 53 -2.58 -3.00 9.79
N ASP A 54 -3.51 -3.14 8.86
CA ASP A 54 -4.76 -3.88 9.07
C ASP A 54 -4.47 -5.39 9.17
N GLU A 55 -4.72 -5.99 10.33
CA GLU A 55 -4.47 -7.43 10.58
C GLU A 55 -5.30 -8.32 9.64
N GLU A 56 -6.52 -7.87 9.29
CA GLU A 56 -7.45 -8.61 8.42
C GLU A 56 -7.47 -8.06 6.99
N GLY A 57 -6.48 -7.23 6.63
CA GLY A 57 -6.45 -6.53 5.35
C GLY A 57 -6.30 -7.47 4.14
N LEU A 58 -5.69 -8.65 4.33
CA LEU A 58 -5.49 -9.65 3.27
C LEU A 58 -6.80 -10.41 3.01
N ARG A 59 -7.62 -9.87 2.11
CA ARG A 59 -8.94 -10.40 1.75
C ARG A 59 -9.10 -10.56 0.24
N ASP A 60 -10.19 -11.21 -0.18
CA ASP A 60 -10.51 -11.32 -1.60
C ASP A 60 -10.80 -9.93 -2.22
N GLY A 61 -10.42 -9.78 -3.49
CA GLY A 61 -10.70 -8.55 -4.26
C GLY A 61 -9.70 -7.40 -4.07
N LEU A 62 -8.51 -7.66 -3.53
CA LEU A 62 -7.46 -6.65 -3.41
C LEU A 62 -7.07 -6.06 -4.78
N THR A 63 -7.05 -4.74 -4.84
CA THR A 63 -6.60 -3.96 -6.00
C THR A 63 -5.13 -3.52 -5.87
N ALA A 64 -4.60 -3.51 -4.65
CA ALA A 64 -3.22 -3.22 -4.33
C ALA A 64 -2.80 -3.87 -3.00
N PHE A 65 -1.50 -4.09 -2.84
CA PHE A 65 -0.86 -4.51 -1.59
C PHE A 65 0.59 -4.01 -1.56
N THR A 66 1.23 -4.03 -0.41
CA THR A 66 2.60 -3.56 -0.19
C THR A 66 3.52 -4.73 0.16
N VAL A 67 4.74 -4.68 -0.34
CA VAL A 67 5.82 -5.58 0.06
C VAL A 67 7.09 -4.77 0.33
N PHE A 68 7.97 -5.29 1.17
CA PHE A 68 9.29 -4.72 1.42
C PHE A 68 10.29 -5.81 1.78
N ASP A 69 11.57 -5.50 1.68
CA ASP A 69 12.63 -6.47 1.94
C ASP A 69 12.67 -6.89 3.42
N GLY A 70 12.84 -8.18 3.66
CA GLY A 70 12.95 -8.73 5.01
C GLY A 70 11.62 -9.16 5.65
N TYR A 71 10.48 -8.92 4.99
CA TYR A 71 9.17 -9.39 5.46
C TYR A 71 8.45 -10.20 4.37
N PRO A 72 8.19 -11.50 4.60
CA PRO A 72 7.73 -12.41 3.55
C PRO A 72 6.24 -12.27 3.18
N GLN A 73 5.43 -11.71 4.07
CA GLN A 73 3.97 -11.61 3.90
C GLN A 73 3.59 -10.26 3.27
N PRO A 74 2.74 -10.22 2.22
CA PRO A 74 2.24 -8.96 1.70
C PRO A 74 1.36 -8.25 2.73
N LEU A 75 1.38 -6.92 2.70
CA LEU A 75 0.58 -6.06 3.59
C LEU A 75 -0.53 -5.39 2.79
N ALA A 76 -1.77 -5.52 3.22
CA ALA A 76 -2.92 -4.95 2.52
C ALA A 76 -3.53 -3.78 3.29
N GLY A 77 -4.30 -2.96 2.58
CA GLY A 77 -4.85 -1.72 3.12
C GLY A 77 -3.80 -0.62 3.30
N LYS A 78 -4.23 0.49 3.90
CA LYS A 78 -3.34 1.60 4.25
C LYS A 78 -2.39 1.18 5.37
N ILE A 79 -1.21 1.79 5.38
CA ILE A 79 -0.15 1.45 6.33
C ILE A 79 0.35 2.73 6.98
N VAL A 80 0.48 2.72 8.30
CA VAL A 80 1.13 3.81 9.05
C VAL A 80 2.56 3.39 9.39
N LEU A 81 3.54 4.20 9.00
CA LEU A 81 4.93 4.06 9.45
C LEU A 81 5.22 5.06 10.56
N ALA A 82 5.75 4.56 11.66
CA ALA A 82 6.13 5.34 12.83
C ALA A 82 7.33 4.72 13.57
N SER A 83 7.83 5.44 14.58
CA SER A 83 8.61 4.83 15.66
C SER A 83 7.72 4.61 16.87
N LEU A 84 8.03 3.60 17.70
CA LEU A 84 7.31 3.32 18.94
C LEU A 84 8.25 3.33 20.14
N ASP A 85 7.77 3.88 21.25
CA ASP A 85 8.32 3.69 22.60
C ASP A 85 7.21 3.12 23.50
N GLY A 86 7.21 1.80 23.65
CA GLY A 86 6.06 1.08 24.23
C GLY A 86 4.79 1.31 23.40
N SER A 87 3.78 1.95 23.99
CA SER A 87 2.54 2.33 23.30
C SER A 87 2.55 3.76 22.74
N HIS A 88 3.64 4.50 22.92
CA HIS A 88 3.75 5.87 22.44
C HIS A 88 4.25 5.90 21.00
N VAL A 89 3.50 6.59 20.13
CA VAL A 89 3.88 6.85 18.75
C VAL A 89 4.80 8.06 18.71
N LEU A 90 5.99 7.87 18.15
CA LEU A 90 7.01 8.89 17.96
C LEU A 90 7.20 9.14 16.45
N PRO A 91 7.62 10.36 16.07
CA PRO A 91 7.98 10.65 14.69
C PRO A 91 9.08 9.70 14.18
N PRO A 92 8.95 9.17 12.94
CA PRO A 92 10.01 8.40 12.29
C PRO A 92 11.34 9.17 12.32
N GLN A 93 12.44 8.45 12.54
CA GLN A 93 13.80 9.00 12.48
C GLN A 93 14.43 8.85 11.07
N ILE A 94 13.59 8.62 10.06
CA ILE A 94 13.95 8.57 8.63
C ILE A 94 13.09 9.54 7.84
N SER A 95 13.61 10.02 6.73
CA SER A 95 12.83 10.82 5.79
C SER A 95 11.72 10.00 5.13
N ILE A 96 10.67 10.67 4.64
CA ILE A 96 9.58 10.00 3.93
C ILE A 96 10.07 9.42 2.60
N GLU A 97 11.08 10.03 1.98
CA GLU A 97 11.74 9.57 0.76
C GLU A 97 12.51 8.25 1.00
N GLU A 98 13.26 8.16 2.10
CA GLU A 98 13.95 6.92 2.49
C GLU A 98 12.97 5.80 2.82
N ALA A 99 11.86 6.11 3.50
CA ALA A 99 10.79 5.17 3.74
C ALA A 99 10.16 4.66 2.42
N ALA A 100 9.83 5.59 1.51
CA ALA A 100 9.22 5.28 0.21
C ALA A 100 10.11 4.35 -0.64
N ALA A 101 11.42 4.61 -0.66
CA ALA A 101 12.39 3.83 -1.43
C ALA A 101 12.49 2.36 -0.99
N ARG A 102 12.04 2.03 0.22
CA ARG A 102 12.08 0.66 0.78
C ARG A 102 10.75 -0.09 0.63
N LEU A 103 9.70 0.60 0.22
CA LEU A 103 8.35 0.04 0.06
C LEU A 103 8.03 -0.15 -1.42
N ASN A 104 7.40 -1.28 -1.77
CA ASN A 104 6.88 -1.54 -3.10
C ASN A 104 5.37 -1.72 -3.04
N VAL A 105 4.64 -0.82 -3.70
CA VAL A 105 3.22 -0.99 -3.98
C VAL A 105 3.08 -1.92 -5.18
N CYS A 106 2.44 -3.05 -4.94
CA CYS A 106 2.11 -4.06 -5.92
C CYS A 106 0.65 -3.91 -6.36
N LYS A 107 0.41 -3.90 -7.67
CA LYS A 107 -0.96 -3.91 -8.23
C LYS A 107 -1.11 -5.08 -9.21
N PRO A 108 -2.08 -5.98 -9.00
CA PRO A 108 -2.48 -6.95 -10.01
C PRO A 108 -3.06 -6.21 -11.22
N VAL A 109 -2.62 -6.57 -12.43
CA VAL A 109 -3.16 -6.02 -13.67
C VAL A 109 -3.64 -7.16 -14.56
N LEU A 110 -4.85 -7.01 -15.08
CA LEU A 110 -5.44 -7.86 -16.09
C LEU A 110 -5.24 -7.19 -17.45
N ASP A 111 -4.27 -7.64 -18.24
CA ASP A 111 -4.06 -7.09 -19.58
C ASP A 111 -4.95 -7.85 -20.58
N PRO A 112 -5.72 -7.15 -21.42
CA PRO A 112 -6.45 -7.77 -22.51
C PRO A 112 -5.49 -8.29 -23.57
N VAL A 113 -5.79 -9.48 -24.11
CA VAL A 113 -5.08 -10.06 -25.24
C VAL A 113 -5.97 -9.99 -26.47
N PHE A 114 -5.47 -9.35 -27.53
CA PHE A 114 -6.21 -9.15 -28.78
C PHE A 114 -5.68 -10.06 -29.90
N ALA A 115 -6.59 -10.51 -30.76
CA ALA A 115 -6.25 -11.21 -31.99
C ALA A 115 -5.37 -10.31 -32.86
N LYS A 116 -4.27 -10.85 -33.39
CA LYS A 116 -3.32 -10.08 -34.20
C LYS A 116 -3.72 -9.95 -35.67
N ALA A 117 -4.54 -10.87 -36.14
CA ALA A 117 -5.03 -10.93 -37.52
C ALA A 117 -6.37 -11.66 -37.54
N ASP A 118 -7.03 -11.63 -38.69
CA ASP A 118 -8.23 -12.41 -38.91
C ASP A 118 -7.90 -13.91 -38.89
N GLU A 119 -8.66 -14.69 -38.13
CA GLU A 119 -8.53 -16.14 -38.06
C GLU A 119 -9.85 -16.79 -38.49
N HIS A 120 -9.78 -17.60 -39.54
CA HIS A 120 -10.91 -18.38 -40.02
C HIS A 120 -10.89 -19.77 -39.38
N SER A 121 -11.93 -20.08 -38.61
CA SER A 121 -12.14 -21.39 -38.00
C SER A 121 -13.47 -22.01 -38.44
N PRO A 122 -13.70 -23.32 -38.25
CA PRO A 122 -15.01 -23.94 -38.47
C PRO A 122 -16.15 -23.29 -37.67
N ASN A 123 -15.83 -22.58 -36.58
CA ASN A 123 -16.78 -21.90 -35.70
C ASN A 123 -17.01 -20.43 -36.09
N GLY A 124 -16.42 -19.94 -37.18
CA GLY A 124 -16.55 -18.57 -37.66
C GLY A 124 -15.22 -17.83 -37.77
N VAL A 125 -15.30 -16.52 -37.99
CA VAL A 125 -14.15 -15.62 -38.17
C VAL A 125 -13.90 -14.84 -36.88
N ILE A 126 -12.69 -14.92 -36.35
CA ILE A 126 -12.18 -14.00 -35.32
C ILE A 126 -11.53 -12.85 -36.06
N LEU A 127 -12.03 -11.62 -35.86
CA LEU A 127 -11.45 -10.44 -36.50
C LEU A 127 -10.18 -10.00 -35.77
N GLY A 128 -9.20 -9.49 -36.51
CA GLY A 128 -8.07 -8.77 -35.95
C GLY A 128 -8.53 -7.66 -35.01
N GLY A 129 -7.93 -7.59 -33.83
CA GLY A 129 -8.32 -6.66 -32.76
C GLY A 129 -9.44 -7.16 -31.84
N ALA A 130 -10.07 -8.31 -32.12
CA ALA A 130 -11.02 -8.92 -31.19
C ALA A 130 -10.33 -9.31 -29.87
N LEU A 131 -11.01 -9.14 -28.74
CA LEU A 131 -10.54 -9.64 -27.45
C LEU A 131 -10.62 -11.17 -27.46
N ILE A 132 -9.48 -11.84 -27.28
CA ILE A 132 -9.37 -13.30 -27.31
C ILE A 132 -8.97 -13.91 -25.96
N GLY A 133 -8.65 -13.07 -24.97
CA GLY A 133 -8.37 -13.54 -23.63
C GLY A 133 -7.79 -12.45 -22.75
N PHE A 134 -7.27 -12.89 -21.61
CA PHE A 134 -6.58 -12.04 -20.66
C PHE A 134 -5.31 -12.72 -20.19
N GLN A 135 -4.33 -11.90 -19.84
CA GLN A 135 -3.14 -12.32 -19.10
C GLN A 135 -3.06 -11.50 -17.81
N THR A 136 -2.40 -12.04 -16.79
CA THR A 136 -2.20 -11.35 -15.52
C THR A 136 -0.73 -11.03 -15.32
N ARG A 137 -0.47 -9.90 -14.67
CA ARG A 137 0.86 -9.52 -14.16
C ARG A 137 0.73 -8.73 -12.88
N ILE A 138 1.84 -8.55 -12.18
CA ILE A 138 1.92 -7.67 -11.01
C ILE A 138 2.85 -6.52 -11.37
N THR A 139 2.35 -5.28 -11.36
CA THR A 139 3.21 -4.10 -11.37
C THR A 139 3.76 -3.84 -9.99
N ARG A 140 5.01 -3.41 -9.89
CA ARG A 140 5.66 -3.03 -8.64
C ARG A 140 6.27 -1.65 -8.80
N THR A 141 5.94 -0.75 -7.91
CA THR A 141 6.40 0.64 -7.93
C THR A 141 6.61 1.15 -6.51
N HIS A 142 7.62 1.98 -6.29
CA HIS A 142 7.73 2.75 -5.05
C HIS A 142 6.56 3.74 -4.95
N PRO A 143 6.00 3.98 -3.75
CA PRO A 143 4.95 4.97 -3.57
C PRO A 143 5.47 6.37 -3.85
N THR A 144 4.62 7.21 -4.43
CA THR A 144 4.94 8.62 -4.68
C THR A 144 4.81 9.42 -3.39
N VAL A 145 5.84 10.19 -3.03
CA VAL A 145 5.79 11.11 -1.88
C VAL A 145 4.90 12.31 -2.23
N MET A 146 3.85 12.53 -1.46
CA MET A 146 2.95 13.67 -1.64
C MET A 146 3.40 14.86 -0.79
N ALA A 147 3.31 16.06 -1.37
CA ALA A 147 3.54 17.29 -0.62
C ALA A 147 2.35 17.60 0.30
N GLY A 148 2.63 18.11 1.50
CA GLY A 148 1.62 18.50 2.48
C GLY A 148 1.48 17.50 3.63
N VAL A 149 0.54 17.80 4.53
CA VAL A 149 0.32 17.03 5.76
C VAL A 149 -1.17 16.76 5.90
N VAL A 150 -1.56 15.49 5.96
CA VAL A 150 -2.94 15.09 6.26
C VAL A 150 -3.18 15.20 7.75
N ARG A 151 -4.40 15.61 8.13
CA ARG A 151 -4.83 15.78 9.52
C ARG A 151 -5.98 14.84 9.83
#